data_AF-A0A7J4PXN6-F1
#
_entry.id   AF-A0A7J4PXN6-F1
#
_cell.length_a   1.000
_cell.length_b   1.000
_cell.length_c   1.000
_cell.angle_alpha   90.00
_cell.angle_beta   90.00
_cell.angle_gamma   90.00
#
_symmetry.space_group_name_H-M   'P 1'
#
loop_
_entity.id
_entity.type
_entity.pdbx_description
1 polymer ?
#
loop_
_entity_poly.entity_id
_entity_poly.type
_entity_poly.pdbx_seq_one_letter_code
_entity_poly.pdbx_strand_id
1 'polypeptide(L)'
;MHIHTSSKVLALQTQLLVASLGGMMGLSHADGYDWKIKGKPVKIKESWQLRGKTLEISKIFGYEHIGKSNKKYVTTKDYIAVPVLGVQKESYKGKVCNVETEDNTYLASNAIVHNCHEHLEYYSLEALKYLFEKNELEIFKVEENAINGGSYRLFARRYKNGSIPLNEKFTKKDYMDFYKRIEENKRLCVDFIKQEVKKGKRVYVYGASTKGNVILQYYGLTPELIVAAAEKSKDKIGKYTVGTMIPIVDEDDVRDKADYFFLLPYSFLKEFMEKEKDWRAKGGKFIVPLPNFRVV
;
A
#
# COMPACT_ATOMS: atom_id res chain seq x y z
N MET A 1 2.81 7.28 -21.80
CA MET A 1 3.00 7.37 -20.33
C MET A 1 4.45 7.08 -19.95
N HIS A 2 5.03 7.85 -19.03
CA HIS A 2 6.40 7.67 -18.51
C HIS A 2 6.39 7.83 -16.99
N ILE A 3 6.90 6.83 -16.27
CA ILE A 3 7.00 6.82 -14.80
C ILE A 3 8.48 6.73 -14.44
N HIS A 4 8.88 7.50 -13.44
CA HIS A 4 10.24 7.50 -12.88
C HIS A 4 10.15 7.20 -11.39
N THR A 5 11.00 6.29 -10.89
CA THR A 5 11.05 5.93 -9.48
C THR A 5 12.45 5.52 -9.07
N SER A 6 12.82 5.78 -7.81
CA SER A 6 14.07 5.27 -7.20
C SER A 6 13.86 3.93 -6.47
N SER A 7 12.74 3.25 -6.72
CA SER A 7 12.44 1.94 -6.15
C SER A 7 12.29 0.89 -7.25
N LYS A 8 13.23 -0.08 -7.31
CA LYS A 8 13.16 -1.26 -8.17
C LYS A 8 11.84 -2.00 -8.00
N VAL A 9 11.46 -2.15 -6.74
CA VAL A 9 10.26 -2.77 -6.23
C VAL A 9 9.01 -2.13 -6.84
N LEU A 10 8.83 -0.82 -6.65
CA LEU A 10 7.69 -0.09 -7.22
C LEU A 10 7.66 -0.17 -8.75
N ALA A 11 8.83 -0.15 -9.38
CA ALA A 11 8.93 -0.27 -10.82
C ALA A 11 8.46 -1.64 -11.33
N LEU A 12 8.84 -2.73 -10.67
CA LEU A 12 8.38 -4.08 -11.02
C LEU A 12 6.87 -4.24 -10.77
N GLN A 13 6.36 -3.75 -9.64
CA GLN A 13 4.92 -3.79 -9.33
C GLN A 13 4.09 -3.04 -10.36
N THR A 14 4.53 -1.84 -10.73
CA THR A 14 3.82 -1.03 -11.73
C THR A 14 3.80 -1.75 -13.08
N GLN A 15 4.90 -2.42 -13.46
CA GLN A 15 4.95 -3.22 -14.68
C GLN A 15 4.00 -4.43 -14.62
N LEU A 16 3.95 -5.15 -13.49
CA LEU A 16 3.07 -6.30 -13.28
C LEU A 16 1.58 -5.91 -13.29
N LEU A 17 1.24 -4.82 -12.61
CA LEU A 17 -0.12 -4.27 -12.63
C LEU A 17 -0.54 -3.97 -14.06
N VAL A 18 0.30 -3.29 -14.84
CA VAL A 18 -0.02 -2.97 -16.23
C VAL A 18 -0.12 -4.23 -17.10
N ALA A 19 0.71 -5.25 -16.85
CA ALA A 19 0.62 -6.57 -17.49
C ALA A 19 -0.73 -7.24 -17.24
N SER A 20 -1.24 -7.21 -16.00
CA SER A 20 -2.56 -7.74 -15.66
C SER A 20 -3.72 -7.01 -16.36
N LEU A 21 -3.49 -5.76 -16.81
CA LEU A 21 -4.45 -4.96 -17.57
C LEU A 21 -4.32 -5.16 -19.10
N GLY A 22 -3.45 -6.07 -19.55
CA GLY A 22 -3.26 -6.39 -20.97
C GLY A 22 -2.27 -5.49 -21.71
N GLY A 23 -1.48 -4.67 -20.99
CA GLY A 23 -0.42 -3.84 -21.57
C GLY A 23 0.95 -4.19 -20.97
N MET A 24 2.05 -3.86 -21.64
CA MET A 24 3.38 -4.05 -21.05
C MET A 24 4.18 -2.76 -21.15
N MET A 25 4.72 -2.30 -20.02
CA MET A 25 5.63 -1.16 -19.98
C MET A 25 7.06 -1.64 -20.09
N GLY A 26 7.87 -0.97 -20.91
CA GLY A 26 9.32 -1.20 -20.92
C GLY A 26 9.93 -0.65 -19.63
N LEU A 27 10.75 -1.46 -18.96
CA LEU A 27 11.48 -1.09 -17.75
C LEU A 27 12.96 -0.90 -18.09
N SER A 28 13.55 0.21 -17.66
CA SER A 28 14.99 0.45 -17.76
C SER A 28 15.54 0.96 -16.44
N HIS A 29 16.74 0.51 -16.09
CA HIS A 29 17.52 1.00 -14.97
C HIS A 29 18.49 2.09 -15.45
N ALA A 30 18.73 3.06 -14.58
CA ALA A 30 19.72 4.10 -14.77
C ALA A 30 20.56 4.18 -13.49
N ASP A 31 21.87 4.03 -13.64
CA ASP A 31 22.82 4.15 -12.55
C ASP A 31 22.78 5.55 -11.91
N GLY A 32 23.12 5.60 -10.63
CA GLY A 32 23.35 6.87 -9.95
C GLY A 32 24.61 7.55 -10.47
N TYR A 33 24.62 8.88 -10.48
CA TYR A 33 25.77 9.68 -10.91
C TYR A 33 25.84 10.99 -10.13
N ASP A 34 27.05 11.57 -10.08
CA ASP A 34 27.24 12.89 -9.49
C ASP A 34 26.84 13.98 -10.48
N TRP A 35 26.09 14.97 -10.00
CA TRP A 35 25.58 16.07 -10.80
C TRP A 35 25.77 17.42 -10.08
N LYS A 36 25.57 18.52 -10.79
CA LYS A 36 25.52 19.87 -10.21
C LYS A 36 24.23 20.56 -10.58
N ILE A 37 23.47 21.03 -9.58
CA ILE A 37 22.29 21.87 -9.78
C ILE A 37 22.62 23.28 -9.29
N LYS A 38 22.65 24.25 -10.22
CA LYS A 38 23.05 25.65 -9.94
C LYS A 38 24.39 25.76 -9.19
N GLY A 39 25.38 24.95 -9.61
CA GLY A 39 26.72 24.92 -9.02
C GLY A 39 26.87 24.11 -7.74
N LYS A 40 25.79 23.67 -7.10
CA LYS A 40 25.85 22.81 -5.90
C LYS A 40 25.93 21.33 -6.28
N PRO A 41 26.85 20.55 -5.68
CA PRO A 41 26.94 19.11 -5.95
C PRO A 41 25.70 18.38 -5.40
N VAL A 42 25.14 17.50 -6.22
CA VAL A 42 24.00 16.65 -5.89
C VAL A 42 24.31 15.24 -6.37
N LYS A 43 24.16 14.25 -5.50
CA LYS A 43 24.31 12.84 -5.86
C LYS A 43 22.96 12.29 -6.32
N ILE A 44 22.83 12.00 -7.61
CA ILE A 44 21.62 11.39 -8.17
C ILE A 44 21.66 9.90 -7.84
N LYS A 45 20.61 9.41 -7.19
CA LYS A 45 20.46 7.99 -6.88
C LYS A 45 20.10 7.20 -8.13
N GLU A 46 20.37 5.90 -8.11
CA GLU A 46 19.88 5.01 -9.15
C GLU A 46 18.35 5.12 -9.29
N SER A 47 17.87 4.88 -10.50
CA SER A 47 16.45 4.99 -10.79
C SER A 47 15.98 4.01 -11.84
N TRP A 48 14.68 3.78 -11.84
CA TRP A 48 13.96 2.93 -12.77
C TRP A 48 12.96 3.77 -13.54
N GLN A 49 12.90 3.53 -14.85
CA GLN A 49 12.00 4.22 -15.76
C GLN A 49 11.07 3.20 -16.39
N LEU A 50 9.76 3.45 -16.30
CA LEU A 50 8.75 2.69 -17.04
C LEU A 50 8.22 3.51 -18.20
N ARG A 51 8.26 2.94 -19.39
CA ARG A 51 7.80 3.59 -20.62
C ARG A 51 6.69 2.78 -21.26
N GLY A 52 5.49 3.36 -21.31
CA GLY A 52 4.34 2.84 -22.03
C GLY A 52 4.16 3.65 -23.32
N LYS A 53 4.66 3.11 -24.44
CA LYS A 53 4.59 3.74 -25.78
C LYS A 53 3.73 2.95 -26.78
N THR A 54 3.02 1.93 -26.31
CA THR A 54 2.21 1.05 -27.17
C THR A 54 0.74 1.49 -27.19
N LEU A 55 0.03 1.08 -28.23
CA LEU A 55 -1.40 1.38 -28.42
C LEU A 55 -2.25 0.73 -27.32
N GLU A 56 -1.85 -0.44 -26.82
CA GLU A 56 -2.52 -1.11 -25.70
C GLU A 56 -2.49 -0.25 -24.44
N ILE A 57 -1.34 0.34 -24.12
CA ILE A 57 -1.20 1.22 -22.95
C ILE A 57 -2.03 2.49 -23.12
N SER A 58 -2.08 3.06 -24.32
CA SER A 58 -2.87 4.26 -24.59
C SER A 58 -4.37 4.00 -24.43
N LYS A 59 -4.85 2.80 -24.78
CA LYS A 59 -6.22 2.35 -24.51
C LYS A 59 -6.51 2.13 -23.03
N ILE A 60 -5.57 1.55 -22.27
CA ILE A 60 -5.72 1.31 -20.82
C ILE A 60 -5.86 2.64 -20.06
N PHE A 61 -5.06 3.65 -20.42
CA PHE A 61 -4.98 4.91 -19.68
C PHE A 61 -5.62 6.11 -20.38
N GLY A 62 -6.28 5.89 -21.53
CA GLY A 62 -7.11 6.91 -22.20
C GLY A 62 -6.35 8.11 -22.76
N TYR A 63 -5.15 7.94 -23.31
CA TYR A 63 -4.38 9.03 -23.95
C TYR A 63 -4.14 8.78 -25.45
N GLU A 64 -3.88 9.85 -26.21
CA GLU A 64 -3.62 9.78 -27.66
C GLU A 64 -2.26 9.13 -27.97
N HIS A 65 -2.25 8.16 -28.89
CA HIS A 65 -1.03 7.45 -29.27
C HIS A 65 -0.30 8.18 -30.40
N ILE A 66 0.85 8.76 -30.08
CA ILE A 66 1.68 9.53 -31.02
C ILE A 66 3.01 8.78 -31.22
N GLY A 67 3.08 7.86 -32.18
CA GLY A 67 4.35 7.26 -32.62
C GLY A 67 4.30 5.81 -33.09
N LYS A 68 5.44 5.28 -33.58
CA LYS A 68 5.59 3.87 -33.96
C LYS A 68 5.72 2.98 -32.73
N SER A 69 4.98 1.87 -32.70
CA SER A 69 5.02 0.88 -31.62
C SER A 69 6.14 -0.11 -31.86
N ASN A 70 7.23 -0.02 -31.08
CA ASN A 70 8.26 -1.07 -31.05
C ASN A 70 7.97 -2.01 -29.89
N LYS A 71 7.32 -3.14 -30.20
CA LYS A 71 7.00 -4.19 -29.22
C LYS A 71 8.16 -5.17 -29.10
N LYS A 72 8.64 -5.39 -27.87
CA LYS A 72 9.55 -6.49 -27.53
C LYS A 72 8.83 -7.67 -26.87
N TYR A 73 7.51 -7.75 -27.03
CA TYR A 73 6.63 -8.75 -26.42
C TYR A 73 5.45 -9.03 -27.36
N VAL A 74 4.85 -10.21 -27.23
CA VAL A 74 3.65 -10.64 -27.96
C VAL A 74 2.47 -10.60 -27.00
N THR A 75 1.33 -10.08 -27.45
CA THR A 75 0.08 -10.07 -26.68
C THR A 75 -0.93 -10.91 -27.43
N THR A 76 -1.52 -11.89 -26.74
CA THR A 76 -2.68 -12.66 -27.20
C THR A 76 -3.90 -12.27 -26.38
N LYS A 77 -5.05 -12.92 -26.62
CA LYS A 77 -6.24 -12.75 -25.79
C LYS A 77 -6.00 -13.22 -24.35
N ASP A 78 -5.16 -14.23 -24.17
CA ASP A 78 -5.05 -14.98 -22.92
C ASP A 78 -3.75 -14.71 -22.16
N TYR A 79 -2.70 -14.22 -22.84
CA TYR A 79 -1.41 -13.98 -22.19
C TYR A 79 -0.56 -12.92 -22.91
N ILE A 80 0.43 -12.41 -22.17
CA ILE A 80 1.54 -11.61 -22.71
C ILE A 80 2.79 -12.48 -22.67
N ALA A 81 3.40 -12.74 -23.82
CA ALA A 81 4.66 -13.45 -23.94
C ALA A 81 5.84 -12.47 -24.12
N VAL A 82 6.82 -12.57 -23.22
CA VAL A 82 8.05 -11.78 -23.26
C VAL A 82 9.22 -12.73 -23.55
N PRO A 83 10.11 -12.42 -24.52
CA PRO A 83 11.27 -13.26 -24.80
C PRO A 83 12.19 -13.30 -23.58
N VAL A 84 12.54 -14.53 -23.17
CA VAL A 84 13.53 -14.76 -22.11
C VAL A 84 14.90 -14.32 -22.64
N LEU A 85 15.50 -13.31 -22.01
CA LEU A 85 16.80 -12.78 -22.41
C LEU A 85 17.98 -13.51 -21.73
N GLY A 86 17.71 -14.26 -20.66
CA GLY A 86 18.69 -15.03 -19.92
C GLY A 86 18.04 -15.79 -18.76
N VAL A 87 18.69 -16.86 -18.30
CA VAL A 87 18.27 -17.65 -17.14
C VAL A 87 19.44 -17.75 -16.17
N GLN A 88 19.22 -17.43 -14.90
CA GLN A 88 20.19 -17.61 -13.83
C GLN A 88 19.64 -18.63 -12.82
N LYS A 89 20.50 -19.54 -12.36
CA LYS A 89 20.20 -20.48 -11.28
C LYS A 89 20.85 -19.99 -10.00
N GLU A 90 20.08 -19.86 -8.94
CA GLU A 90 20.56 -19.53 -7.60
C GLU A 90 20.28 -20.69 -6.64
N SER A 91 21.20 -20.94 -5.71
CA SER A 91 21.05 -22.00 -4.72
C SER A 91 20.37 -21.45 -3.46
N TYR A 92 19.36 -22.15 -2.96
CA TYR A 92 18.64 -21.82 -1.73
C TYR A 92 18.58 -23.02 -0.80
N LYS A 93 18.95 -22.84 0.47
CA LYS A 93 18.96 -23.90 1.50
C LYS A 93 18.35 -23.32 2.79
N GLY A 94 17.06 -23.56 3.03
CA GLY A 94 16.31 -23.04 4.18
C GLY A 94 15.28 -24.03 4.72
N LYS A 95 14.78 -23.81 5.94
CA LYS A 95 13.67 -24.58 6.55
C LYS A 95 12.33 -24.13 5.97
N VAL A 96 11.37 -25.06 5.90
CA VAL A 96 9.96 -24.73 5.61
C VAL A 96 9.40 -23.95 6.80
N CYS A 97 9.05 -22.70 6.55
CA CYS A 97 8.39 -21.83 7.50
C CYS A 97 6.87 -21.92 7.33
N ASN A 98 6.14 -21.74 8.43
CA ASN A 98 4.74 -21.31 8.34
C ASN A 98 4.72 -19.98 7.58
N VAL A 99 3.91 -19.90 6.52
CA VAL A 99 3.74 -18.66 5.77
C VAL A 99 2.50 -17.99 6.33
N GLU A 100 2.73 -16.91 7.07
CA GLU A 100 1.68 -15.99 7.45
C GLU A 100 1.68 -14.85 6.43
N THR A 101 0.61 -14.75 5.65
CA THR A 101 0.38 -13.61 4.78
C THR A 101 -0.52 -12.66 5.51
N GLU A 102 -0.12 -11.40 5.60
CA GLU A 102 -0.81 -10.40 6.42
C GLU A 102 -2.22 -10.02 5.93
N ASP A 103 -2.74 -10.62 4.86
CA ASP A 103 -3.84 -10.04 4.10
C ASP A 103 -5.03 -11.00 3.94
N ASN A 104 -6.04 -10.86 4.80
CA ASN A 104 -7.43 -11.16 4.47
C ASN A 104 -7.95 -9.99 3.64
N THR A 105 -7.62 -10.03 2.35
CA THR A 105 -8.33 -9.36 1.26
C THR A 105 -8.72 -7.91 1.57
N TYR A 106 -7.82 -6.97 1.24
CA TYR A 106 -8.06 -5.53 1.28
C TYR A 106 -9.43 -5.11 0.70
N LEU A 107 -9.93 -5.88 -0.27
CA LEU A 107 -11.27 -5.75 -0.84
C LEU A 107 -12.39 -5.78 0.22
N ALA A 108 -12.34 -6.68 1.20
CA ALA A 108 -13.37 -6.79 2.23
C ALA A 108 -13.25 -5.71 3.32
N SER A 109 -12.03 -5.27 3.63
CA SER A 109 -11.73 -4.41 4.78
C SER A 109 -11.48 -2.94 4.43
N ASN A 110 -11.56 -2.54 3.15
CA ASN A 110 -11.22 -1.18 2.68
C ASN A 110 -9.80 -0.73 3.09
N ALA A 111 -8.89 -1.67 3.34
CA ALA A 111 -7.60 -1.40 3.95
C ALA A 111 -6.53 -0.97 2.93
N ILE A 112 -6.53 0.30 2.52
CA ILE A 112 -5.49 0.85 1.62
C ILE A 112 -4.08 0.90 2.24
N VAL A 113 -3.98 0.78 3.57
CA VAL A 113 -2.71 0.90 4.31
C VAL A 113 -1.68 -0.17 4.00
N HIS A 114 -2.11 -1.31 3.46
CA HIS A 114 -1.21 -2.37 3.02
C HIS A 114 -0.54 -2.00 1.69
N ASN A 115 -1.07 -1.02 0.94
CA ASN A 115 -0.53 -0.54 -0.33
C ASN A 115 0.66 0.40 -0.12
N CYS A 116 1.75 -0.14 0.43
CA CYS A 116 2.98 0.58 0.73
C CYS A 116 4.19 -0.08 0.05
N HIS A 117 5.29 0.66 -0.02
CA HIS A 117 6.52 0.22 -0.68
C HIS A 117 7.16 -1.04 -0.07
N GLU A 118 6.86 -1.36 1.19
CA GLU A 118 7.33 -2.58 1.86
C GLU A 118 6.52 -3.82 1.42
N HIS A 119 5.28 -3.63 0.93
CA HIS A 119 4.35 -4.69 0.57
C HIS A 119 4.28 -4.84 -0.96
N LEU A 120 5.10 -5.77 -1.44
CA LEU A 120 5.30 -6.02 -2.87
C LEU A 120 4.13 -6.71 -3.55
N GLU A 121 3.56 -7.69 -2.86
CA GLU A 121 2.63 -8.66 -3.42
C GLU A 121 1.42 -8.75 -2.51
N TYR A 122 0.24 -8.79 -3.12
CA TYR A 122 -1.02 -9.03 -2.43
C TYR A 122 -1.53 -10.37 -2.92
N TYR A 123 -1.38 -11.37 -2.07
CA TYR A 123 -1.60 -12.74 -2.48
C TYR A 123 -3.08 -13.11 -2.34
N SER A 124 -3.65 -13.66 -3.41
CA SER A 124 -4.86 -14.47 -3.28
C SER A 124 -4.50 -15.90 -2.88
N LEU A 125 -5.41 -16.60 -2.21
CA LEU A 125 -5.29 -18.02 -1.93
C LEU A 125 -5.11 -18.85 -3.21
N GLU A 126 -5.72 -18.43 -4.32
CA GLU A 126 -5.53 -19.06 -5.63
C GLU A 126 -4.10 -18.89 -6.16
N ALA A 127 -3.52 -17.68 -6.04
CA ALA A 127 -2.14 -17.42 -6.42
C ALA A 127 -1.16 -18.20 -5.53
N LEU A 128 -1.43 -18.28 -4.22
CA LEU A 128 -0.63 -19.08 -3.28
C LEU A 128 -0.74 -20.57 -3.58
N LYS A 129 -1.94 -21.09 -3.85
CA LYS A 129 -2.11 -22.49 -4.29
C LYS A 129 -1.28 -22.78 -5.52
N TYR A 130 -1.38 -21.93 -6.55
CA TYR A 130 -0.58 -22.09 -7.76
C TYR A 130 0.92 -22.09 -7.45
N LEU A 131 1.41 -21.12 -6.65
CA LEU A 131 2.81 -21.01 -6.27
C LEU A 131 3.30 -22.26 -5.52
N PHE A 132 2.55 -22.74 -4.54
CA PHE A 132 2.94 -23.89 -3.72
C PHE A 132 2.94 -25.18 -4.56
N GLU A 133 1.87 -25.43 -5.32
CA GLU A 133 1.76 -26.66 -6.13
C GLU A 133 2.81 -26.71 -7.25
N LYS A 134 3.14 -25.57 -7.84
CA LYS A 134 4.21 -25.48 -8.85
C LYS A 134 5.59 -25.84 -8.28
N ASN A 135 5.76 -25.74 -6.96
CA ASN A 135 7.01 -26.01 -6.25
C ASN A 135 6.93 -27.26 -5.35
N GLU A 136 6.12 -28.26 -5.75
CA GLU A 136 6.00 -29.55 -5.06
C GLU A 136 5.52 -29.45 -3.59
N LEU A 137 4.73 -28.43 -3.27
CA LEU A 137 4.06 -28.26 -1.98
C LEU A 137 2.53 -28.24 -2.16
N GLU A 138 1.80 -28.69 -1.15
CA GLU A 138 0.34 -28.54 -1.08
C GLU A 138 -0.05 -27.83 0.21
N ILE A 139 -1.01 -26.91 0.12
CA ILE A 139 -1.62 -26.25 1.28
C ILE A 139 -2.67 -27.21 1.84
N PHE A 140 -2.51 -27.65 3.08
CA PHE A 140 -3.42 -28.62 3.70
C PHE A 140 -4.29 -28.02 4.81
N LYS A 141 -3.99 -26.80 5.26
CA LYS A 141 -4.78 -26.05 6.25
C LYS A 141 -4.55 -24.54 6.07
N VAL A 142 -5.61 -23.78 6.31
CA VAL A 142 -5.61 -22.30 6.36
C VAL A 142 -6.29 -21.88 7.66
N GLU A 143 -5.70 -20.92 8.37
CA GLU A 143 -6.33 -20.23 9.50
C GLU A 143 -6.42 -18.74 9.21
N GLU A 144 -7.54 -18.12 9.55
CA GLU A 144 -7.71 -16.67 9.50
C GLU A 144 -7.46 -16.05 10.87
N ASN A 145 -6.90 -14.85 10.91
CA ASN A 145 -6.75 -14.10 12.15
C ASN A 145 -6.94 -12.59 11.90
N ALA A 146 -7.08 -11.80 12.97
CA ALA A 146 -7.35 -10.36 12.90
C ALA A 146 -6.10 -9.46 12.98
N ILE A 147 -4.90 -10.07 13.03
CA ILE A 147 -3.63 -9.32 13.12
C ILE A 147 -3.50 -8.45 11.86
N ASN A 148 -2.91 -7.27 12.03
CA ASN A 148 -2.66 -6.32 10.94
C ASN A 148 -3.90 -5.89 10.11
N GLY A 149 -5.13 -6.12 10.58
CA GLY A 149 -6.33 -5.82 9.81
C GLY A 149 -6.96 -7.03 9.11
N GLY A 150 -6.46 -8.23 9.39
CA GLY A 150 -6.95 -9.51 8.88
C GLY A 150 -5.86 -10.24 8.11
N SER A 151 -5.55 -11.50 8.41
CA SER A 151 -4.43 -12.25 7.82
C SER A 151 -4.74 -13.75 7.66
N TYR A 152 -4.06 -14.41 6.71
CA TYR A 152 -4.07 -15.87 6.57
C TYR A 152 -2.77 -16.48 7.12
N ARG A 153 -2.90 -17.59 7.85
CA ARG A 153 -1.80 -18.49 8.18
C ARG A 153 -1.97 -19.78 7.39
N LEU A 154 -1.02 -20.04 6.49
CA LEU A 154 -1.01 -21.21 5.65
C LEU A 154 -0.10 -22.30 6.22
N PHE A 155 -0.61 -23.53 6.20
CA PHE A 155 0.16 -24.72 6.52
C PHE A 155 0.32 -25.54 5.25
N ALA A 156 1.57 -25.75 4.86
CA ALA A 156 1.92 -26.50 3.66
C ALA A 156 2.80 -27.71 3.98
N ARG A 157 2.73 -28.72 3.13
CA ARG A 157 3.54 -29.93 3.19
C ARG A 157 3.94 -30.36 1.78
N ARG A 158 4.81 -31.37 1.66
CA ARG A 158 5.18 -31.95 0.37
C ARG A 158 3.93 -32.44 -0.38
N TYR A 159 3.88 -32.15 -1.68
CA TYR A 159 2.79 -32.50 -2.57
C TYR A 159 2.51 -34.01 -2.53
N LYS A 160 1.23 -34.37 -2.38
CA LYS A 160 0.73 -35.75 -2.43
C LYS A 160 -0.52 -35.83 -3.30
N ASN A 161 -1.55 -35.07 -2.94
CA ASN A 161 -2.87 -35.13 -3.56
C ASN A 161 -3.35 -33.75 -4.05
N GLY A 162 -2.57 -32.69 -3.81
CA GLY A 162 -2.94 -31.30 -4.11
C GLY A 162 -3.45 -30.56 -2.89
N SER A 163 -3.50 -29.23 -3.01
CA SER A 163 -3.97 -28.35 -1.95
C SER A 163 -5.47 -28.49 -1.73
N ILE A 164 -5.92 -28.28 -0.49
CA ILE A 164 -7.34 -28.23 -0.14
C ILE A 164 -8.10 -27.23 -1.04
N PRO A 165 -9.42 -27.37 -1.18
CA PRO A 165 -10.24 -26.36 -1.84
C PRO A 165 -10.07 -25.01 -1.13
N LEU A 166 -9.61 -24.01 -1.88
CA LEU A 166 -9.50 -22.63 -1.41
C LEU A 166 -10.58 -21.83 -2.13
N ASN A 167 -11.58 -21.36 -1.38
CA ASN A 167 -12.69 -20.60 -1.92
C ASN A 167 -12.45 -19.11 -1.71
N GLU A 168 -11.66 -18.53 -2.61
CA GLU A 168 -11.46 -17.09 -2.69
C GLU A 168 -11.49 -16.71 -4.17
N LYS A 169 -12.46 -15.89 -4.56
CA LYS A 169 -12.62 -15.45 -5.95
C LYS A 169 -12.77 -13.94 -5.98
N PHE A 170 -11.89 -13.30 -6.72
CA PHE A 170 -12.00 -11.87 -7.02
C PHE A 170 -12.15 -11.65 -8.50
N THR A 171 -13.12 -10.84 -8.83
CA THR A 171 -13.40 -10.38 -10.19
C THR A 171 -12.90 -8.95 -10.34
N LYS A 172 -12.77 -8.50 -11.60
CA LYS A 172 -12.54 -7.08 -11.91
C LYS A 172 -13.55 -6.17 -11.21
N LYS A 173 -14.81 -6.60 -11.08
CA LYS A 173 -15.86 -5.83 -10.41
C LYS A 173 -15.54 -5.61 -8.94
N ASP A 174 -15.00 -6.60 -8.24
CA ASP A 174 -14.68 -6.48 -6.81
C ASP A 174 -13.60 -5.44 -6.56
N TYR A 175 -12.57 -5.39 -7.43
CA TYR A 175 -11.54 -4.34 -7.40
C TYR A 175 -12.11 -2.94 -7.67
N MET A 176 -12.99 -2.82 -8.66
CA MET A 176 -13.63 -1.54 -8.98
C MET A 176 -14.55 -1.07 -7.85
N ASP A 177 -15.26 -1.98 -7.20
CA ASP A 177 -16.14 -1.68 -6.08
C ASP A 177 -15.33 -1.31 -4.84
N PHE A 178 -14.19 -1.97 -4.60
CA PHE A 178 -13.23 -1.56 -3.57
C PHE A 178 -12.70 -0.16 -3.80
N TYR A 179 -12.28 0.16 -5.01
CA TYR A 179 -11.83 1.52 -5.35
C TYR A 179 -12.92 2.56 -5.04
N LYS A 180 -14.17 2.31 -5.46
CA LYS A 180 -15.30 3.20 -5.17
C LYS A 180 -15.53 3.38 -3.66
N ARG A 181 -15.46 2.29 -2.88
CA ARG A 181 -15.61 2.34 -1.42
C ARG A 181 -14.51 3.18 -0.77
N ILE A 182 -13.26 3.02 -1.20
CA ILE A 182 -12.15 3.83 -0.68
C ILE A 182 -12.36 5.31 -1.01
N GLU A 183 -12.72 5.64 -2.25
CA GLU A 183 -12.92 7.03 -2.65
C GLU A 183 -14.05 7.69 -1.87
N GLU A 184 -15.17 7.00 -1.67
CA GLU A 184 -16.26 7.53 -0.85
C GLU A 184 -15.84 7.70 0.61
N ASN A 185 -15.12 6.73 1.16
CA ASN A 185 -14.66 6.77 2.54
C ASN A 185 -13.64 7.91 2.77
N LYS A 186 -12.71 8.11 1.83
CA LYS A 186 -11.80 9.27 1.79
C LYS A 186 -12.58 10.57 1.75
N ARG A 187 -13.57 10.69 0.86
CA ARG A 187 -14.40 11.90 0.72
C ARG A 187 -15.07 12.25 2.05
N LEU A 188 -15.79 11.29 2.64
CA LEU A 188 -16.49 11.48 3.93
C LEU A 188 -15.53 11.91 5.04
N CYS A 189 -14.38 11.24 5.17
CA CYS A 189 -13.41 11.53 6.21
C CYS A 189 -12.76 12.90 6.04
N VAL A 190 -12.32 13.24 4.82
CA VAL A 190 -11.67 14.52 4.53
C VAL A 190 -12.65 15.68 4.66
N ASP A 191 -13.89 15.51 4.20
CA ASP A 191 -14.95 16.52 4.34
C ASP A 191 -15.23 16.81 5.81
N PHE A 192 -15.32 15.78 6.66
CA PHE A 192 -15.47 15.94 8.10
C PHE A 192 -14.31 16.73 8.71
N ILE A 193 -13.06 16.34 8.44
CA ILE A 193 -11.87 17.04 8.97
C ILE A 193 -11.89 18.51 8.55
N LYS A 194 -12.15 18.80 7.27
CA LYS A 194 -12.23 20.18 6.77
C LYS A 194 -13.31 20.99 7.49
N GLN A 195 -14.48 20.40 7.74
CA GLN A 195 -15.57 21.07 8.45
C GLN A 195 -15.21 21.38 9.90
N GLU A 196 -14.59 20.44 10.62
CA GLU A 196 -14.20 20.65 12.01
C GLU A 196 -13.06 21.67 12.13
N VAL A 197 -12.06 21.61 11.25
CA VAL A 197 -10.98 22.61 11.21
C VAL A 197 -11.54 24.01 10.95
N LYS A 198 -12.53 24.16 10.06
CA LYS A 198 -13.24 25.45 9.84
C LYS A 198 -13.96 25.97 11.09
N LYS A 199 -14.38 25.08 12.00
CA LYS A 199 -14.96 25.43 13.30
C LYS A 199 -13.90 25.75 14.37
N GLY A 200 -12.62 25.82 13.99
CA GLY A 200 -11.50 26.07 14.89
C GLY A 200 -11.03 24.85 15.68
N LYS A 201 -11.47 23.65 15.32
CA LYS A 201 -11.06 22.41 15.98
C LYS A 201 -9.67 21.97 15.54
N ARG A 202 -8.87 21.48 16.49
CA ARG A 202 -7.51 21.01 16.24
C ARG A 202 -7.48 19.49 16.07
N VAL A 203 -7.09 19.06 14.88
CA VAL A 203 -6.92 17.64 14.52
C VAL A 203 -5.44 17.29 14.55
N TYR A 204 -5.10 16.23 15.27
CA TYR A 204 -3.75 15.66 15.32
C TYR A 204 -3.78 14.24 14.80
N VAL A 205 -2.72 13.78 14.13
CA VAL A 205 -2.52 12.36 13.87
C VAL A 205 -2.16 11.66 15.17
N TYR A 206 -2.67 10.45 15.40
CA TYR A 206 -2.28 9.61 16.53
C TYR A 206 -1.50 8.41 16.02
N GLY A 207 -0.20 8.38 16.31
CA GLY A 207 0.78 7.37 15.88
C GLY A 207 1.26 7.57 14.43
N ALA A 208 2.54 7.91 14.25
CA ALA A 208 3.15 8.14 12.93
C ALA A 208 3.64 6.82 12.29
N SER A 209 2.73 5.90 11.98
CA SER A 209 3.06 4.58 11.42
C SER A 209 3.34 4.61 9.90
N THR A 210 4.19 3.69 9.41
CA THR A 210 4.50 3.55 7.98
C THR A 210 3.25 3.28 7.15
N LYS A 211 2.46 2.27 7.55
CA LYS A 211 1.19 1.89 6.92
C LYS A 211 0.18 3.05 6.98
N GLY A 212 0.07 3.73 8.11
CA GLY A 212 -0.79 4.90 8.27
C GLY A 212 -0.39 6.09 7.38
N ASN A 213 0.89 6.25 7.08
CA ASN A 213 1.37 7.32 6.19
C ASN A 213 0.83 7.17 4.75
N VAL A 214 0.41 5.96 4.34
CA VAL A 214 -0.32 5.76 3.07
C VAL A 214 -1.66 6.48 3.11
N ILE A 215 -2.42 6.40 4.21
CA ILE A 215 -3.69 7.12 4.36
C ILE A 215 -3.46 8.63 4.26
N LEU A 216 -2.46 9.16 4.97
CA LEU A 216 -2.17 10.60 4.96
C LEU A 216 -1.94 11.12 3.54
N GLN A 217 -1.06 10.45 2.78
CA GLN A 217 -0.76 10.81 1.40
C GLN A 217 -1.96 10.60 0.48
N TYR A 218 -2.66 9.46 0.61
CA TYR A 218 -3.81 9.15 -0.24
C TYR A 218 -4.98 10.11 0.00
N TYR A 219 -5.22 10.51 1.25
CA TYR A 219 -6.28 11.43 1.64
C TYR A 219 -5.89 12.89 1.36
N GLY A 220 -4.61 13.17 1.09
CA GLY A 220 -4.09 14.52 0.89
C GLY A 220 -4.15 15.36 2.17
N LEU A 221 -3.92 14.74 3.33
CA LEU A 221 -3.91 15.43 4.62
C LEU A 221 -2.54 16.06 4.86
N THR A 222 -2.50 17.38 4.97
CA THR A 222 -1.29 18.20 5.11
C THR A 222 -1.34 19.02 6.41
N PRO A 223 -0.27 19.79 6.75
CA PRO A 223 -0.28 20.72 7.87
C PRO A 223 -1.40 21.77 7.87
N GLU A 224 -2.10 21.97 6.75
CA GLU A 224 -3.28 22.84 6.68
C GLU A 224 -4.49 22.27 7.44
N LEU A 225 -4.58 20.94 7.54
CA LEU A 225 -5.70 20.23 8.17
C LEU A 225 -5.28 19.46 9.42
N ILE A 226 -4.01 19.11 9.55
CA ILE A 226 -3.46 18.32 10.65
C ILE A 226 -2.35 19.10 11.32
N VAL A 227 -2.48 19.41 12.60
CA VAL A 227 -1.53 20.25 13.32
C VAL A 227 -0.16 19.56 13.47
N ALA A 228 -0.18 18.32 13.93
CA ALA A 228 1.01 17.47 14.09
C ALA A 228 0.60 15.99 14.22
N ALA A 229 1.58 15.10 14.15
CA ALA A 229 1.44 13.69 14.50
C ALA A 229 1.99 13.42 15.91
N ALA A 230 1.09 13.08 16.84
CA ALA A 230 1.40 12.62 18.18
C ALA A 230 2.05 11.23 18.10
N GLU A 231 3.21 11.06 18.71
CA GLU A 231 4.01 9.84 18.64
C GLU A 231 4.79 9.64 19.95
N LYS A 232 4.92 8.37 20.37
CA LYS A 232 5.67 7.98 21.57
C LYS A 232 7.12 7.59 21.26
N SER A 233 7.40 7.22 20.01
CA SER A 233 8.72 6.79 19.59
C SER A 233 9.69 7.98 19.52
N LYS A 234 10.66 8.01 20.45
CA LYS A 234 11.70 9.05 20.51
C LYS A 234 12.47 9.22 19.20
N ASP A 235 12.67 8.13 18.46
CA ASP A 235 13.37 8.16 17.17
C ASP A 235 12.59 8.90 16.07
N LYS A 236 11.28 9.09 16.24
CA LYS A 236 10.42 9.78 15.27
C LYS A 236 10.11 11.22 15.67
N ILE A 237 10.08 11.52 16.97
CA ILE A 237 9.82 12.87 17.47
C ILE A 237 10.84 13.85 16.90
N GLY A 238 10.38 15.03 16.48
CA GLY A 238 11.19 16.05 15.82
C GLY A 238 11.40 15.83 14.32
N LYS A 239 10.86 14.75 13.74
CA LYS A 239 10.87 14.50 12.29
C LYS A 239 9.52 14.88 11.67
N TYR A 240 9.33 14.51 10.40
CA TYR A 240 8.13 14.79 9.62
C TYR A 240 7.61 13.53 8.96
N THR A 241 6.30 13.46 8.74
CA THR A 241 5.70 12.41 7.90
C THR A 241 6.18 12.56 6.45
N VAL A 242 6.50 11.42 5.82
CA VAL A 242 7.01 11.41 4.45
C VAL A 242 5.89 11.77 3.47
N GLY A 243 6.15 12.73 2.57
CA GLY A 243 5.22 13.18 1.53
C GLY A 243 4.27 14.27 1.99
N THR A 244 3.60 14.10 3.14
CA THR A 244 2.65 15.09 3.67
C THR A 244 3.28 16.17 4.55
N MET A 245 4.52 15.98 5.03
CA MET A 245 5.28 16.97 5.79
C MET A 245 4.61 17.43 7.10
N ILE A 246 3.84 16.55 7.75
CA ILE A 246 3.25 16.82 9.06
C ILE A 246 4.34 16.63 10.12
N PRO A 247 4.59 17.62 11.01
CA PRO A 247 5.59 17.48 12.06
C PRO A 247 5.20 16.38 13.05
N ILE A 248 6.17 15.63 13.53
CA ILE A 248 6.00 14.57 14.52
C ILE A 248 6.44 15.10 15.88
N VAL A 249 5.55 15.05 16.86
CA VAL A 249 5.71 15.61 18.20
C VAL A 249 5.40 14.56 19.25
N ASP A 250 5.84 14.81 20.48
CA ASP A 250 5.50 13.95 21.61
C ASP A 250 3.97 13.96 21.83
N GLU A 251 3.39 12.79 22.04
CA GLU A 251 1.95 12.65 22.27
C GLU A 251 1.50 13.35 23.57
N ASP A 252 2.34 13.41 24.58
CA ASP A 252 2.02 14.03 25.87
C ASP A 252 1.86 15.56 25.75
N ASP A 253 2.66 16.19 24.88
CA ASP A 253 2.68 17.65 24.68
C ASP A 253 1.41 18.19 24.02
N VAL A 254 0.68 17.34 23.31
CA VAL A 254 -0.47 17.72 22.49
C VAL A 254 -1.79 17.10 22.95
N ARG A 255 -1.76 16.14 23.90
CA ARG A 255 -2.94 15.41 24.34
C ARG A 255 -4.09 16.32 24.78
N ASP A 256 -3.86 17.22 25.72
CA ASP A 256 -4.89 18.16 26.20
C ASP A 256 -5.23 19.27 25.19
N LYS A 257 -4.49 19.37 24.09
CA LYS A 257 -4.72 20.36 23.02
C LYS A 257 -5.58 19.80 21.89
N ALA A 258 -5.60 18.48 21.69
CA ALA A 258 -6.30 17.85 20.58
C ALA A 258 -7.82 17.84 20.82
N ASP A 259 -8.61 18.38 19.87
CA ASP A 259 -10.04 18.10 19.82
C ASP A 259 -10.29 16.72 19.20
N TYR A 260 -9.48 16.38 18.19
CA TYR A 260 -9.55 15.11 17.49
C TYR A 260 -8.19 14.46 17.34
N PHE A 261 -8.18 13.14 17.49
CA PHE A 261 -7.07 12.28 17.10
C PHE A 261 -7.44 11.45 15.87
N PHE A 262 -6.77 11.72 14.74
CA PHE A 262 -6.84 10.91 13.53
C PHE A 262 -6.03 9.63 13.69
N LEU A 263 -6.74 8.52 13.92
CA LEU A 263 -6.15 7.27 14.36
C LEU A 263 -5.61 6.45 13.18
N LEU A 264 -4.29 6.51 12.99
CA LEU A 264 -3.61 5.70 11.97
C LEU A 264 -3.46 4.21 12.34
N PRO A 265 -3.08 3.83 13.57
CA PRO A 265 -3.07 2.44 14.01
C PRO A 265 -4.49 1.97 14.40
N TYR A 266 -5.44 2.06 13.45
CA TYR A 266 -6.87 1.86 13.69
C TYR A 266 -7.25 0.44 14.14
N SER A 267 -6.40 -0.56 13.88
CA SER A 267 -6.60 -1.93 14.36
C SER A 267 -6.55 -2.02 15.89
N PHE A 268 -5.86 -1.09 16.56
CA PHE A 268 -5.71 -1.01 18.01
C PHE A 268 -6.68 0.00 18.66
N LEU A 269 -7.81 0.28 17.98
CA LEU A 269 -8.78 1.26 18.48
C LEU A 269 -9.26 0.93 19.89
N LYS A 270 -9.48 -0.35 20.23
CA LYS A 270 -9.99 -0.73 21.56
C LYS A 270 -8.99 -0.35 22.66
N GLU A 271 -7.72 -0.61 22.42
CA GLU A 271 -6.60 -0.32 23.31
C GLU A 271 -6.42 1.19 23.48
N PHE A 272 -6.56 1.98 22.40
CA PHE A 272 -6.45 3.44 22.50
C PHE A 272 -7.67 4.10 23.10
N MET A 273 -8.86 3.52 22.94
CA MET A 273 -10.07 3.98 23.62
C MET A 273 -9.96 3.82 25.15
N GLU A 274 -9.27 2.78 25.60
CA GLU A 274 -8.94 2.55 27.01
C GLU A 274 -7.83 3.49 27.49
N LYS A 275 -6.73 3.58 26.73
CA LYS A 275 -5.57 4.44 27.07
C LYS A 275 -5.96 5.92 27.21
N GLU A 276 -6.78 6.42 26.29
CA GLU A 276 -7.10 7.86 26.20
C GLU A 276 -8.45 8.20 26.86
N LYS A 277 -8.86 7.43 27.88
CA LYS A 277 -10.13 7.65 28.61
C LYS A 277 -10.28 9.07 29.15
N ASP A 278 -9.24 9.62 29.76
CA ASP A 278 -9.30 10.94 30.40
C ASP A 278 -9.46 12.06 29.38
N TRP A 279 -8.71 12.00 28.27
CA TRP A 279 -8.85 12.93 27.16
C TRP A 279 -10.25 12.86 26.53
N ARG A 280 -10.79 11.64 26.37
CA ARG A 280 -12.16 11.43 25.85
C ARG A 280 -13.24 11.93 26.81
N ALA A 281 -13.04 11.79 28.12
CA ALA A 281 -13.96 12.31 29.13
C ALA A 281 -14.07 13.85 29.07
N LYS A 282 -13.01 14.53 28.61
CA LYS A 282 -12.99 15.99 28.35
C LYS A 282 -13.58 16.37 26.99
N GLY A 283 -14.12 15.41 26.23
CA GLY A 283 -14.78 15.64 24.93
C GLY A 283 -13.93 15.37 23.70
N GLY A 284 -12.69 14.89 23.87
CA GLY A 284 -11.84 14.44 22.77
C GLY A 284 -12.43 13.24 22.02
N LYS A 285 -12.23 13.18 20.70
CA LYS A 285 -12.78 12.11 19.85
C LYS A 285 -11.78 11.57 18.85
N PHE A 286 -11.79 10.26 18.63
CA PHE A 286 -11.01 9.65 17.57
C PHE A 286 -11.72 9.78 16.22
N ILE A 287 -10.98 10.19 15.20
CA ILE A 287 -11.37 10.04 13.81
C ILE A 287 -10.75 8.74 13.33
N VAL A 288 -11.58 7.75 13.00
CA VAL A 288 -11.14 6.43 12.57
C VAL A 288 -11.37 6.34 11.06
N PRO A 289 -10.32 6.35 10.23
CA PRO A 289 -10.47 6.42 8.78
C PRO A 289 -10.96 5.09 8.18
N LEU A 290 -10.61 3.95 8.77
CA LEU A 290 -10.84 2.62 8.20
C LEU A 290 -11.44 1.64 9.23
N PRO A 291 -12.10 0.54 8.80
CA PRO A 291 -12.49 0.20 7.42
C PRO A 291 -13.59 1.12 6.87
N ASN A 292 -14.38 1.71 7.76
CA ASN A 292 -15.36 2.74 7.45
C ASN A 292 -15.10 3.94 8.34
N PHE A 293 -15.16 5.12 7.74
CA PHE A 293 -15.04 6.39 8.42
C PHE A 293 -16.06 6.47 9.54
N ARG A 294 -15.58 6.78 10.74
CA ARG A 294 -16.40 7.02 11.92
C ARG A 294 -15.66 7.92 12.90
N VAL A 295 -16.44 8.54 13.77
CA VAL A 295 -15.93 9.37 14.87
C VAL A 295 -16.42 8.75 16.17
N VAL A 296 -15.51 8.49 17.12
CA VAL A 296 -15.78 7.74 18.37
C VAL A 296 -15.14 8.35 19.60
#